data_AF-A0A7R8ZE24-F1
#
_entry.id   AF-A0A7R8ZE24-F1
#
_cell.length_a   1.000
_cell.length_b   1.000
_cell.length_c   1.000
_cell.angle_alpha   90.00
_cell.angle_beta   90.00
_cell.angle_gamma   90.00
#
_symmetry.space_group_name_H-M   'P 1'
#
loop_
_entity.id
_entity.type
_entity.pdbx_description
1 polymer ?
#
loop_
_entity_poly.entity_id
_entity_poly.type
_entity_poly.pdbx_seq_one_letter_code
_entity_poly.pdbx_strand_id
1 'polypeptide(L)'
;MCVEESLFRLSAHRDRALNYKNEEVQITAVDEIYVEQDQYGHVEKQIARVRMPDVELGVNDLWRQGKEVVGRHDIIPVVTEEWIRLENIEFHSCVQLDEYQNTHIIKFKPPDACYIELMRFRVRPPKNRELPLQVKAVLCVTGNKVELKADILVPGFSSRKLGQIPCEDVMVRFPIPECWIYLFRVEKHFRYGSVKSTHRRTGKVKGIERFLGAVETLEQSLIEVTSGNAKYEHQHRAIVWRMSRLPKEGQGECRWLRHLKEN
;
A
#
# COMPACT_ATOMS: atom_id res chain seq x y z
N MET A 1 14.05 19.39 -3.86
CA MET A 1 14.28 18.20 -3.03
C MET A 1 13.02 18.02 -2.19
N CYS A 2 12.37 16.87 -2.27
CA CYS A 2 11.24 16.56 -1.38
C CYS A 2 11.74 16.37 0.06
N VAL A 3 10.90 16.64 1.06
CA VAL A 3 11.27 16.61 2.48
C VAL A 3 11.82 15.23 2.87
N GLU A 4 11.23 14.17 2.32
CA GLU A 4 11.61 12.78 2.54
C GLU A 4 13.05 12.48 2.07
N GLU A 5 13.51 13.13 1.00
CA GLU A 5 14.86 12.95 0.46
C GLU A 5 15.91 13.61 1.34
N SER A 6 15.56 14.77 1.91
CA SER A 6 16.41 15.45 2.88
C SER A 6 16.49 14.63 4.17
N LEU A 7 15.36 14.14 4.69
CA LEU A 7 15.31 13.32 5.91
C LEU A 7 16.15 12.04 5.79
N PHE A 8 16.10 11.36 4.63
CA PHE A 8 16.89 10.15 4.38
C PHE A 8 18.41 10.38 4.42
N ARG A 9 18.86 11.59 4.03
CA ARG A 9 20.29 11.95 3.95
C ARG A 9 20.80 12.69 5.18
N LEU A 10 19.94 13.07 6.11
CA LEU A 10 20.34 13.79 7.32
C LEU A 10 21.30 12.93 8.14
N SER A 11 22.39 13.53 8.59
CA SER A 11 23.23 12.93 9.59
C SER A 11 22.41 12.68 10.85
N ALA A 12 22.36 11.43 11.29
CA ALA A 12 21.75 11.05 12.57
C ALA A 12 22.27 11.95 13.71
N HIS A 13 21.42 12.85 14.19
CA HIS A 13 21.70 13.66 15.36
C HIS A 13 20.99 13.07 16.59
N ARG A 14 21.64 13.16 17.75
CA ARG A 14 21.18 12.52 18.99
C ARG A 14 20.94 13.58 20.04
N ASP A 15 19.67 13.83 20.35
CA ASP A 15 19.26 14.69 21.44
C ASP A 15 18.84 13.88 22.68
N ARG A 16 19.06 14.47 23.86
CA ARG A 16 18.84 13.82 25.16
C ARG A 16 17.35 13.54 25.46
N ALA A 17 17.14 12.38 26.09
CA ALA A 17 16.02 11.92 26.92
C ALA A 17 14.58 12.27 26.47
N LEU A 18 13.92 11.31 25.81
CA LEU A 18 12.48 11.33 25.50
C LEU A 18 11.77 10.15 26.16
N ASN A 19 10.57 10.38 26.71
CA ASN A 19 9.74 9.35 27.37
C ASN A 19 8.58 8.92 26.45
N TYR A 20 8.38 7.62 26.27
CA TYR A 20 7.35 7.04 25.40
C TYR A 20 6.38 6.11 26.15
N LYS A 21 5.16 5.90 25.58
CA LYS A 21 4.03 5.18 26.21
C LYS A 21 3.65 3.83 25.55
N ASN A 22 4.38 3.34 24.51
CA ASN A 22 4.38 2.05 23.75
C ASN A 22 4.43 2.30 22.21
N GLU A 23 4.99 1.49 21.28
CA GLU A 23 5.49 0.09 21.19
C GLU A 23 6.97 -0.02 20.67
N GLU A 24 7.60 -1.19 20.84
CA GLU A 24 9.03 -1.39 21.21
C GLU A 24 10.05 -1.81 20.12
N VAL A 25 11.26 -1.24 20.22
CA VAL A 25 12.57 -1.94 20.20
C VAL A 25 13.22 -1.62 21.54
N GLN A 26 13.62 -2.63 22.35
CA GLN A 26 14.30 -2.35 23.62
C GLN A 26 15.82 -2.36 23.46
N ILE A 27 16.40 -1.18 23.66
CA ILE A 27 17.80 -0.86 23.51
C ILE A 27 18.29 -0.34 24.86
N THR A 28 19.12 -1.12 25.55
CA THR A 28 19.70 -0.69 26.83
C THR A 28 20.92 0.19 26.56
N ALA A 29 20.71 1.50 26.55
CA ALA A 29 21.79 2.46 26.55
C ALA A 29 22.42 2.50 27.96
N VAL A 30 23.72 2.20 28.05
CA VAL A 30 24.47 2.35 29.30
C VAL A 30 25.29 3.63 29.22
N ASP A 31 24.95 4.57 30.10
CA ASP A 31 25.66 5.83 30.27
C ASP A 31 26.67 5.67 31.41
N GLU A 32 27.95 5.59 31.07
CA GLU A 32 29.05 5.62 32.03
C GLU A 32 29.52 7.07 32.16
N ILE A 33 29.30 7.65 33.35
CA ILE A 33 29.83 8.97 33.70
C ILE A 33 30.98 8.78 34.68
N TYR A 34 32.14 9.31 34.30
CA TYR A 34 33.34 9.36 35.11
C TYR A 34 33.67 10.82 35.42
N VAL A 35 33.79 11.14 36.71
CA VAL A 35 34.14 12.48 37.21
C VAL A 35 35.31 12.35 38.18
N GLU A 36 36.40 13.06 37.92
CA GLU A 36 37.47 13.34 38.89
C GLU A 36 37.19 14.72 39.50
N GLN A 37 37.20 14.82 40.83
CA GLN A 37 37.01 16.07 41.59
C GLN A 37 38.15 16.27 42.59
N ASP A 38 38.54 17.53 42.78
CA ASP A 38 39.48 17.92 43.81
C ASP A 38 38.83 17.94 45.21
N GLN A 39 39.65 18.11 46.25
CA GLN A 39 39.19 18.18 47.66
C GLN A 39 38.28 19.38 47.96
N TYR A 40 38.20 20.37 47.07
CA TYR A 40 37.36 21.56 47.18
C TYR A 40 36.05 21.44 46.36
N GLY A 41 35.87 20.35 45.62
CA GLY A 41 34.71 20.06 44.79
C GLY A 41 34.80 20.53 43.34
N HIS A 42 35.95 21.03 42.87
CA HIS A 42 36.14 21.40 41.47
C HIS A 42 36.34 20.14 40.60
N VAL A 43 35.65 20.08 39.45
CA VAL A 43 35.77 18.96 38.51
C VAL A 43 37.05 19.11 37.68
N GLU A 44 37.99 18.18 37.83
CA GLU A 44 39.24 18.15 37.06
C GLU A 44 39.06 17.45 35.71
N LYS A 45 38.22 16.41 35.66
CA LYS A 45 37.98 15.63 34.45
C LYS A 45 36.59 15.04 34.44
N GLN A 46 35.94 15.13 33.28
CA GLN A 46 34.63 14.54 33.05
C GLN A 46 34.61 13.79 31.73
N ILE A 47 34.27 12.51 31.76
CA ILE A 47 34.08 11.68 30.57
C ILE A 47 32.70 11.05 30.67
N ALA A 48 31.90 11.22 29.61
CA ALA A 48 30.64 10.53 29.44
C ALA A 48 30.75 9.58 28.25
N ARG A 49 30.45 8.29 28.46
CA ARG A 49 30.43 7.28 27.41
C ARG A 49 29.06 6.66 27.34
N VAL A 50 28.41 6.77 26.19
CA VAL A 50 27.13 6.10 25.92
C VAL A 50 27.39 4.87 25.07
N ARG A 51 27.04 3.69 25.58
CA ARG A 51 27.10 2.43 24.83
C ARG A 51 25.71 2.08 24.31
N MET A 52 25.58 2.00 22.98
CA MET A 52 24.38 1.52 22.29
C MET A 52 24.66 0.13 21.70
N PRO A 53 23.73 -0.83 21.77
CA PRO A 53 23.87 -2.13 21.14
C PRO A 53 23.92 -2.00 19.62
N ASP A 54 24.75 -2.83 18.99
CA ASP A 54 24.74 -3.04 17.55
C ASP A 54 23.51 -3.88 17.19
N VAL A 55 22.75 -3.43 16.19
CA VAL A 55 21.57 -4.15 15.69
C VAL A 55 21.92 -4.81 14.36
N GLU A 56 21.61 -6.10 14.24
CA GLU A 56 21.74 -6.84 12.99
C GLU A 56 20.34 -7.10 12.39
N LEU A 57 20.14 -6.70 11.13
CA LEU A 57 18.90 -6.93 10.40
C LEU A 57 19.09 -8.05 9.38
N GLY A 58 18.33 -9.13 9.56
CA GLY A 58 18.21 -10.22 8.60
C GLY A 58 17.11 -9.96 7.57
N VAL A 59 17.45 -10.04 6.28
CA VAL A 59 16.51 -9.88 5.17
C VAL A 59 16.60 -11.03 4.17
N ASN A 60 15.51 -11.15 3.43
CA ASN A 60 15.28 -11.74 2.11
C ASN A 60 16.38 -12.05 1.08
N ASP A 61 17.62 -11.63 1.29
CA ASP A 61 18.54 -11.34 0.18
C ASP A 61 19.15 -12.62 -0.41
N LEU A 62 19.05 -12.81 -1.72
CA LEU A 62 19.58 -13.96 -2.44
C LEU A 62 21.05 -14.25 -2.11
N TRP A 63 21.86 -13.22 -1.82
CA TRP A 63 23.26 -13.38 -1.39
C TRP A 63 23.44 -14.12 -0.05
N ARG A 64 22.40 -14.10 0.78
CA ARG A 64 22.32 -14.76 2.09
C ARG A 64 21.66 -16.13 2.03
N GLN A 65 21.17 -16.58 0.86
CA GLN A 65 20.56 -17.89 0.71
C GLN A 65 21.54 -19.01 1.09
N GLY A 66 21.14 -19.84 2.07
CA GLY A 66 21.98 -20.93 2.59
C GLY A 66 23.10 -20.48 3.56
N LYS A 67 23.20 -19.19 3.88
CA LYS A 67 24.12 -18.62 4.88
C LYS A 67 23.37 -18.09 6.11
N GLU A 68 22.15 -18.59 6.32
CA GLU A 68 21.34 -18.22 7.47
C GLU A 68 21.91 -18.86 8.74
N VAL A 69 21.95 -18.11 9.84
CA VAL A 69 22.41 -18.63 11.14
C VAL A 69 21.39 -19.63 11.70
N VAL A 70 20.10 -19.35 11.46
CA VAL A 70 18.96 -20.20 11.81
C VAL A 70 17.99 -20.18 10.63
N GLY A 71 17.40 -21.34 10.29
CA GLY A 71 16.43 -21.44 9.21
C GLY A 71 15.17 -20.64 9.53
N ARG A 72 14.60 -19.94 8.54
CA ARG A 72 13.45 -19.05 8.76
C ARG A 72 12.26 -19.72 9.44
N HIS A 73 11.98 -20.97 9.08
CA HIS A 73 10.87 -21.76 9.63
C HIS A 73 11.00 -22.01 11.14
N ASP A 74 12.22 -21.97 11.68
CA ASP A 74 12.49 -22.19 13.10
C ASP A 74 12.31 -20.92 13.94
N ILE A 75 12.26 -19.74 13.30
CA ILE A 75 12.13 -18.44 13.98
C ILE A 75 10.69 -17.92 13.87
N ILE A 76 10.12 -17.93 12.67
CA ILE A 76 8.78 -17.43 12.38
C ILE A 76 8.08 -18.45 11.47
N PRO A 77 6.78 -18.73 11.64
CA PRO A 77 6.02 -19.46 10.64
C PRO A 77 5.94 -18.63 9.34
N VAL A 78 6.94 -18.80 8.48
CA VAL A 78 7.05 -18.10 7.20
C VAL A 78 6.28 -18.86 6.15
N VAL A 79 5.38 -18.16 5.45
CA VAL A 79 4.49 -18.73 4.43
C VAL A 79 5.18 -18.83 3.06
N THR A 80 6.31 -18.14 2.87
CA THR A 80 7.06 -18.08 1.61
C THR A 80 8.56 -18.22 1.79
N GLU A 81 9.17 -19.18 1.10
CA GLU A 81 10.62 -19.34 1.02
C GLU A 81 11.26 -18.50 -0.11
N GLU A 82 10.52 -17.53 -0.66
CA GLU A 82 11.01 -16.73 -1.77
C GLU A 82 12.16 -15.82 -1.33
N TRP A 83 13.27 -15.91 -2.06
CA TRP A 83 14.42 -15.03 -1.92
C TRP A 83 14.33 -13.91 -2.94
N ILE A 84 14.68 -12.70 -2.53
CA ILE A 84 14.63 -11.50 -3.36
C ILE A 84 16.03 -11.08 -3.75
N ARG A 85 16.19 -10.68 -5.01
CA ARG A 85 17.41 -10.01 -5.47
C ARG A 85 17.24 -8.51 -5.26
N LEU A 86 18.02 -7.97 -4.32
CA LEU A 86 18.08 -6.55 -4.04
C LEU A 86 18.88 -5.82 -5.14
N GLU A 87 18.35 -4.71 -5.65
CA GLU A 87 18.98 -3.83 -6.63
C GLU A 87 18.89 -2.37 -6.16
N ASN A 88 19.86 -1.54 -6.53
CA ASN A 88 19.95 -0.11 -6.16
C ASN A 88 19.68 0.12 -4.66
N ILE A 89 20.42 -0.58 -3.81
CA ILE A 89 20.27 -0.45 -2.38
C ILE A 89 20.85 0.89 -1.93
N GLU A 90 20.08 1.64 -1.17
CA GLU A 90 20.48 2.87 -0.51
C GLU A 90 20.27 2.67 0.98
N PHE A 91 21.27 3.04 1.78
CA PHE A 91 21.21 2.92 3.24
C PHE A 91 21.21 4.30 3.89
N HIS A 92 20.53 4.38 5.03
CA HIS A 92 20.69 5.49 5.97
C HIS A 92 22.13 5.53 6.51
N SER A 93 22.59 6.71 6.92
CA SER A 93 23.97 6.94 7.38
C SER A 93 24.37 6.15 8.64
N CYS A 94 23.40 5.56 9.35
CA CYS A 94 23.65 4.77 10.56
C CYS A 94 24.08 3.32 10.27
N VAL A 95 23.99 2.88 9.01
CA VAL A 95 24.40 1.54 8.57
C VAL A 95 25.90 1.48 8.35
N GLN A 96 26.52 0.41 8.84
CA GLN A 96 27.94 0.13 8.65
C GLN A 96 28.16 -0.44 7.23
N LEU A 97 28.39 0.46 6.27
CA LEU A 97 28.52 0.12 4.84
C LEU A 97 29.65 -0.87 4.55
N ASP A 98 30.80 -0.72 5.21
CA ASP A 98 31.96 -1.61 5.00
C ASP A 98 31.64 -3.06 5.37
N GLU A 99 30.90 -3.26 6.47
CA GLU A 99 30.47 -4.59 6.91
C GLU A 99 29.48 -5.21 5.92
N TYR A 100 28.54 -4.41 5.42
CA TYR A 100 27.57 -4.86 4.42
C TYR A 100 28.26 -5.28 3.12
N GLN A 101 29.25 -4.52 2.64
CA GLN A 101 29.99 -4.83 1.41
C GLN A 101 30.75 -6.17 1.51
N ASN A 102 31.24 -6.52 2.70
CA ASN A 102 32.00 -7.75 2.92
C ASN A 102 31.11 -8.97 3.21
N THR A 103 30.03 -8.79 3.97
CA THR A 103 29.27 -9.90 4.57
C THR A 103 27.82 -10.00 4.10
N HIS A 104 27.31 -8.95 3.45
CA HIS A 104 25.88 -8.74 3.19
C HIS A 104 25.00 -8.79 4.45
N ILE A 105 25.57 -8.49 5.62
CA ILE A 105 24.83 -8.33 6.88
C ILE A 105 24.59 -6.84 7.10
N ILE A 106 23.34 -6.47 7.36
CA ILE A 106 22.98 -5.09 7.66
C ILE A 106 23.19 -4.88 9.16
N LYS A 107 24.29 -4.21 9.52
CA LYS A 107 24.57 -3.79 10.90
C LYS A 107 24.43 -2.29 11.03
N PHE A 108 23.77 -1.84 12.08
CA PHE A 108 23.58 -0.41 12.32
C PHE A 108 23.42 -0.10 13.79
N LYS A 109 23.65 1.17 14.13
CA LYS A 109 23.37 1.73 15.46
C LYS A 109 22.20 2.68 15.31
N PRO A 110 20.99 2.33 15.78
CA PRO A 110 19.82 3.18 15.58
C PRO A 110 20.01 4.52 16.30
N PRO A 111 19.63 5.64 15.66
CA PRO A 111 19.53 6.92 16.36
C PRO A 111 18.46 6.85 17.44
N ASP A 112 18.68 7.63 18.49
CA ASP A 112 17.80 7.63 19.65
C ASP A 112 16.44 8.22 19.30
N ALA A 113 15.37 7.60 19.80
CA ALA A 113 14.02 8.17 19.81
C ALA A 113 13.50 8.69 18.44
N CYS A 114 14.01 8.16 17.32
CA CYS A 114 13.74 8.68 15.98
C CYS A 114 13.14 7.60 15.07
N TYR A 115 12.11 7.98 14.30
CA TYR A 115 11.65 7.18 13.18
C TYR A 115 12.54 7.44 11.97
N ILE A 116 13.28 6.43 11.53
CA ILE A 116 14.17 6.51 10.37
C ILE A 116 13.77 5.53 9.27
N GLU A 117 13.97 5.95 8.04
CA GLU A 117 13.95 5.05 6.89
C GLU A 117 15.35 4.43 6.73
N LEU A 118 15.52 3.19 7.21
CA LEU A 118 16.83 2.54 7.28
C LEU A 118 17.43 2.21 5.91
N MET A 119 16.60 1.73 4.98
CA MET A 119 17.05 1.29 3.67
C MET A 119 15.97 1.45 2.59
N ARG A 120 16.41 1.76 1.37
CA ARG A 120 15.60 1.69 0.14
C ARG A 120 16.23 0.68 -0.79
N PHE A 121 15.42 -0.10 -1.48
CA PHE A 121 15.90 -1.04 -2.48
C PHE A 121 14.84 -1.26 -3.55
N ARG A 122 15.28 -1.79 -4.68
CA ARG A 122 14.42 -2.24 -5.79
C ARG A 122 14.52 -3.74 -5.92
N VAL A 123 13.45 -4.36 -6.41
CA VAL A 123 13.41 -5.78 -6.74
C VAL A 123 12.82 -5.91 -8.14
N ARG A 124 13.43 -6.77 -8.96
CA ARG A 124 12.84 -7.14 -10.25
C ARG A 124 11.74 -8.18 -10.02
N PRO A 125 10.49 -7.91 -10.46
CA PRO A 125 9.46 -8.92 -10.41
C PRO A 125 9.86 -10.12 -11.30
N PRO A 126 9.57 -11.36 -10.89
CA PRO A 126 9.79 -12.53 -11.73
C PRO A 126 9.04 -12.41 -13.05
N LYS A 127 9.65 -12.85 -14.17
CA LYS A 127 9.09 -12.68 -15.53
C LYS A 127 7.68 -13.25 -15.74
N ASN A 128 7.32 -14.30 -15.00
CA ASN A 128 6.03 -14.98 -15.11
C ASN A 128 5.10 -14.70 -13.92
N ARG A 129 5.38 -13.67 -13.11
CA ARG A 129 4.51 -13.31 -11.99
C ARG A 129 3.34 -12.47 -12.51
N GLU A 130 2.12 -12.95 -12.29
CA GLU A 130 0.91 -12.19 -12.60
C GLU A 130 0.90 -10.88 -11.78
N LEU A 131 0.36 -9.82 -12.38
CA LEU A 131 0.18 -8.55 -11.67
C LEU A 131 -0.77 -8.75 -10.48
N PRO A 132 -0.51 -8.13 -9.32
CA PRO A 132 -1.34 -8.29 -8.12
C PRO A 132 -2.79 -7.83 -8.33
N LEU A 133 -3.00 -6.93 -9.28
CA LEU A 133 -4.30 -6.44 -9.71
C LEU A 133 -4.28 -6.33 -11.23
N GLN A 134 -5.24 -6.94 -11.90
CA GLN A 134 -5.43 -6.82 -13.34
C GLN A 134 -6.72 -6.06 -13.60
N VAL A 135 -6.64 -4.97 -14.37
CA VAL A 135 -7.79 -4.14 -14.73
C VAL A 135 -7.98 -4.21 -16.23
N LYS A 136 -9.17 -4.60 -16.66
CA LYS A 136 -9.59 -4.57 -18.07
C LYS A 136 -10.70 -3.57 -18.24
N ALA A 137 -10.47 -2.50 -18.99
CA ALA A 137 -11.48 -1.51 -19.31
C ALA A 137 -11.80 -1.53 -20.81
N VAL A 138 -13.08 -1.43 -21.15
CA VAL A 138 -13.59 -1.42 -22.52
C VAL A 138 -14.61 -0.30 -22.66
N LEU A 139 -14.39 0.61 -23.61
CA LEU A 139 -15.35 1.62 -24.02
C LEU A 139 -15.93 1.21 -25.38
N CYS A 140 -17.24 0.98 -25.43
CA CYS A 140 -17.96 0.66 -26.66
C CYS A 140 -18.90 1.82 -27.02
N VAL A 141 -18.83 2.27 -28.27
CA VAL A 141 -19.78 3.23 -28.83
C VAL A 141 -20.57 2.52 -29.92
N THR A 142 -21.90 2.43 -29.75
CA THR A 142 -22.80 1.80 -30.70
C THR A 142 -23.90 2.77 -31.08
N GLY A 143 -23.74 3.44 -32.22
CA GLY A 143 -24.65 4.50 -32.67
C GLY A 143 -24.73 5.61 -31.63
N ASN A 144 -25.92 5.81 -31.08
CA ASN A 144 -26.16 6.77 -30.02
C ASN A 144 -25.87 6.20 -28.63
N LYS A 145 -25.36 4.99 -28.45
CA LYS A 145 -25.08 4.41 -27.14
C LYS A 145 -23.60 4.44 -26.80
N VAL A 146 -23.23 4.84 -25.60
CA VAL A 146 -21.87 4.71 -25.07
C VAL A 146 -21.92 3.79 -23.84
N GLU A 147 -21.08 2.77 -23.81
CA GLU A 147 -20.98 1.81 -22.72
C GLU A 147 -19.51 1.72 -22.28
N LEU A 148 -19.26 1.86 -20.98
CA LEU A 148 -17.94 1.70 -20.38
C LEU A 148 -18.03 0.52 -19.41
N LYS A 149 -17.23 -0.52 -19.66
CA LYS A 149 -17.10 -1.69 -18.78
C LYS A 149 -15.70 -1.73 -18.22
N ALA A 150 -15.58 -2.08 -16.94
CA ALA A 150 -14.31 -2.30 -16.31
C ALA A 150 -14.38 -3.50 -15.36
N ASP A 151 -13.48 -4.45 -15.59
CA ASP A 151 -13.32 -5.66 -14.80
C ASP A 151 -12.02 -5.59 -14.03
N ILE A 152 -12.04 -5.97 -12.76
CA ILE A 152 -10.86 -6.12 -11.91
C ILE A 152 -10.75 -7.57 -11.47
N LEU A 153 -9.58 -8.15 -11.69
CA LEU A 153 -9.20 -9.49 -11.26
C LEU A 153 -8.05 -9.38 -10.26
N VAL A 154 -8.20 -10.04 -9.10
CA VAL A 154 -7.12 -10.25 -8.14
C VAL A 154 -6.66 -11.70 -8.28
N PRO A 155 -5.57 -11.97 -9.03
CA PRO A 155 -5.05 -13.31 -9.16
C PRO A 155 -4.58 -13.89 -7.82
N GLY A 156 -4.64 -15.21 -7.67
CA GLY A 156 -4.17 -15.89 -6.46
C GLY A 156 -5.11 -15.81 -5.24
N PHE A 157 -6.19 -15.01 -5.29
CA PHE A 157 -7.16 -14.88 -4.19
C PHE A 157 -7.84 -16.23 -3.82
N SER A 158 -7.92 -17.17 -4.77
CA SER A 158 -8.47 -18.51 -4.55
C SER A 158 -7.52 -19.48 -3.83
N SER A 159 -6.25 -19.11 -3.62
CA SER A 159 -5.27 -19.99 -2.96
C SER A 159 -5.41 -19.95 -1.45
N ARG A 160 -5.96 -21.02 -0.86
CA ARG A 160 -6.06 -21.19 0.61
C ARG A 160 -4.72 -21.35 1.32
N LYS A 161 -3.61 -21.52 0.59
CA LYS A 161 -2.30 -21.83 1.16
C LYS A 161 -1.57 -20.64 1.77
N LEU A 162 -1.85 -19.41 1.34
CA LEU A 162 -1.09 -18.22 1.76
C LEU A 162 -1.81 -17.29 2.75
N GLY A 163 -3.03 -17.62 3.19
CA GLY A 163 -3.92 -16.62 3.76
C GLY A 163 -4.36 -15.63 2.67
N GLN A 164 -5.65 -15.32 2.62
CA GLN A 164 -6.12 -14.32 1.65
C GLN A 164 -5.65 -12.94 2.12
N ILE A 165 -4.57 -12.41 1.54
CA ILE A 165 -4.20 -11.01 1.72
C ILE A 165 -5.14 -10.20 0.81
N PRO A 166 -6.13 -9.50 1.37
CA PRO A 166 -7.04 -8.73 0.55
C PRO A 166 -6.32 -7.52 -0.05
N CYS A 167 -6.76 -7.09 -1.23
CA CYS A 167 -6.42 -5.76 -1.71
C CYS A 167 -7.36 -4.77 -1.00
N GLU A 168 -6.83 -3.89 -0.17
CA GLU A 168 -7.60 -2.88 0.57
C GLU A 168 -7.47 -1.51 -0.09
N ASP A 169 -8.47 -0.66 0.14
CA ASP A 169 -8.51 0.74 -0.32
C ASP A 169 -8.22 0.93 -1.82
N VAL A 170 -8.76 0.02 -2.64
CA VAL A 170 -8.58 0.09 -4.10
C VAL A 170 -9.47 1.18 -4.68
N MET A 171 -8.85 2.02 -5.53
CA MET A 171 -9.51 3.08 -6.25
C MET A 171 -9.16 3.00 -7.73
N VAL A 172 -10.19 2.85 -8.57
CA VAL A 172 -10.06 2.94 -10.02
C VAL A 172 -10.67 4.24 -10.52
N ARG A 173 -9.92 4.95 -11.36
CA ARG A 173 -10.30 6.25 -11.91
C ARG A 173 -10.51 6.12 -13.41
N PHE A 174 -11.72 6.41 -13.86
CA PHE A 174 -12.05 6.49 -15.27
C PHE A 174 -12.15 7.96 -15.68
N PRO A 175 -11.13 8.52 -16.35
CA PRO A 175 -11.22 9.88 -16.86
C PRO A 175 -12.33 9.96 -17.89
N ILE A 176 -13.15 11.01 -17.82
CA ILE A 176 -14.25 11.24 -18.76
C ILE A 176 -14.10 12.61 -19.42
N PRO A 177 -14.60 12.79 -20.66
CA PRO A 177 -14.68 14.09 -21.29
C PRO A 177 -15.43 15.12 -20.43
N GLU A 178 -14.98 16.38 -20.44
CA GLU A 178 -15.60 17.43 -19.62
C GLU A 178 -17.06 17.70 -20.02
N CYS A 179 -17.36 17.57 -21.32
CA CYS A 179 -18.71 17.65 -21.84
C CYS A 179 -19.64 16.54 -21.31
N TRP A 180 -19.16 15.55 -20.57
CA TRP A 180 -20.01 14.52 -19.96
C TRP A 180 -20.27 14.78 -18.48
N ILE A 181 -19.59 15.74 -17.85
CA ILE A 181 -19.67 15.97 -16.40
C ILE A 181 -21.10 16.23 -15.93
N TYR A 182 -21.88 16.99 -16.70
CA TYR A 182 -23.25 17.35 -16.32
C TYR A 182 -24.16 16.11 -16.19
N LEU A 183 -23.87 15.04 -16.92
CA LEU A 183 -24.62 13.77 -16.85
C LEU A 183 -24.45 13.05 -15.52
N PHE A 184 -23.34 13.33 -14.83
CA PHE A 184 -23.01 12.73 -13.54
C PHE A 184 -23.29 13.67 -12.38
N ARG A 185 -23.93 14.81 -12.62
CA ARG A 185 -24.38 15.74 -11.58
C ARG A 185 -25.89 15.63 -11.41
N VAL A 186 -26.33 15.61 -10.16
CA VAL A 186 -27.74 15.58 -9.78
C VAL A 186 -28.04 16.87 -9.04
N GLU A 187 -29.05 17.61 -9.50
CA GLU A 187 -29.51 18.79 -8.82
C GLU A 187 -30.23 18.41 -7.52
N LYS A 188 -29.88 19.09 -6.43
CA LYS A 188 -30.56 19.00 -5.13
C LYS A 188 -31.02 20.40 -4.75
N HIS A 189 -31.97 20.46 -3.82
CA HIS A 189 -32.68 21.68 -3.39
C HIS A 189 -31.80 22.94 -3.21
N PHE A 190 -30.50 22.83 -2.89
CA PHE A 190 -29.57 23.97 -2.81
C PHE A 190 -28.13 23.68 -3.29
N ARG A 191 -27.86 22.50 -3.89
CA ARG A 191 -26.49 22.07 -4.26
C ARG A 191 -26.52 21.06 -5.41
N TYR A 192 -25.40 20.88 -6.10
CA TYR A 192 -25.22 19.75 -7.02
C TYR A 192 -24.56 18.57 -6.28
N GLY A 193 -25.18 17.41 -6.35
CA GLY A 193 -24.61 16.12 -5.97
C GLY A 193 -24.06 15.36 -7.18
N SER A 194 -23.50 14.18 -6.95
CA SER A 194 -23.05 13.28 -8.02
C SER A 194 -23.94 12.05 -8.12
N VAL A 195 -24.14 11.55 -9.35
CA VAL A 195 -24.78 10.25 -9.59
C VAL A 195 -23.94 9.17 -8.90
N LYS A 196 -24.62 8.32 -8.13
CA LYS A 196 -24.02 7.20 -7.41
C LYS A 196 -24.34 5.90 -8.13
N SER A 197 -23.44 4.93 -8.03
CA SER A 197 -23.65 3.58 -8.56
C SER A 197 -24.77 2.84 -7.84
N THR A 198 -25.49 2.01 -8.59
CA THR A 198 -26.38 0.98 -8.04
C THR A 198 -25.64 -0.36 -8.00
N HIS A 199 -25.90 -1.18 -6.97
CA HIS A 199 -25.31 -2.51 -6.88
C HIS A 199 -26.02 -3.52 -7.79
N ARG A 200 -25.26 -4.18 -8.66
CA ARG A 200 -25.74 -5.31 -9.47
C ARG A 200 -25.65 -6.58 -8.62
N ARG A 201 -26.77 -7.25 -8.35
CA ARG A 201 -26.77 -8.55 -7.66
C ARG A 201 -26.21 -9.62 -8.59
N THR A 202 -25.09 -10.24 -8.22
CA THR A 202 -24.54 -11.41 -8.90
C THR A 202 -25.40 -12.62 -8.54
N GLY A 203 -26.33 -12.98 -9.41
CA GLY A 203 -27.14 -14.20 -9.29
C GLY A 203 -26.99 -15.05 -10.55
N LYS A 204 -26.59 -16.31 -10.39
CA LYS A 204 -26.78 -17.35 -11.41
C LYS A 204 -28.27 -17.37 -11.79
N VAL A 205 -28.65 -16.80 -12.93
CA VAL A 205 -29.95 -17.08 -13.55
C VAL A 205 -29.69 -17.84 -14.84
N LYS A 206 -29.33 -19.12 -14.68
CA LYS A 206 -29.74 -20.12 -15.66
C LYS A 206 -31.20 -20.43 -15.33
N GLY A 207 -32.12 -19.91 -16.16
CA GLY A 207 -33.52 -20.32 -16.18
C GLY A 207 -34.44 -19.64 -15.17
N ILE A 208 -34.88 -18.41 -15.48
CA ILE A 208 -36.24 -17.94 -15.13
C ILE A 208 -36.76 -17.15 -16.34
N GLU A 209 -37.08 -17.87 -17.41
CA GLU A 209 -38.28 -17.50 -18.15
C GLU A 209 -39.47 -17.90 -17.27
N ARG A 210 -40.51 -17.06 -17.22
CA ARG A 210 -41.75 -17.22 -16.43
C ARG A 210 -41.69 -16.70 -15.00
N PHE A 211 -41.67 -15.39 -14.83
CA PHE A 211 -42.70 -14.71 -14.03
C PHE A 211 -42.98 -13.34 -14.65
N LEU A 212 -44.04 -13.30 -15.45
CA LEU A 212 -44.74 -12.11 -15.91
C LEU A 212 -45.32 -11.36 -14.70
N GLY A 213 -45.35 -10.03 -14.75
CA GLY A 213 -46.38 -9.27 -14.04
C GLY A 213 -45.95 -8.17 -13.08
N ALA A 214 -44.87 -7.44 -13.35
CA ALA A 214 -44.75 -6.06 -12.87
C ALA A 214 -43.75 -5.34 -13.78
N VAL A 215 -44.26 -4.57 -14.73
CA VAL A 215 -43.49 -3.54 -15.42
C VAL A 215 -43.29 -2.42 -14.40
N GLU A 216 -42.41 -2.64 -13.42
CA GLU A 216 -41.63 -1.52 -12.89
C GLU A 216 -40.68 -1.15 -14.02
N THR A 217 -40.85 0.05 -14.56
CA THR A 217 -39.84 0.73 -15.37
C THR A 217 -38.51 0.63 -14.63
N LEU A 218 -37.69 -0.37 -15.00
CA LEU A 218 -36.29 -0.46 -14.62
C LEU A 218 -35.63 0.79 -15.22
N GLU A 219 -35.58 1.87 -14.45
CA GLU A 219 -34.68 2.98 -14.74
C GLU A 219 -33.29 2.36 -14.86
N GLN A 220 -32.75 2.35 -16.08
CA GLN A 220 -31.41 1.86 -16.31
C GLN A 220 -30.45 2.76 -15.51
N SER A 221 -29.93 2.22 -14.40
CA SER A 221 -28.95 2.92 -13.59
C SER A 221 -27.76 3.31 -14.45
N LEU A 222 -27.45 4.61 -14.50
CA LEU A 222 -26.35 5.15 -15.29
C LEU A 222 -25.02 4.46 -14.95
N ILE A 223 -24.80 4.15 -13.66
CA ILE A 223 -23.62 3.43 -13.16
C ILE A 223 -24.08 2.21 -12.36
N GLU A 224 -23.54 1.04 -12.69
CA GLU A 224 -23.75 -0.23 -12.00
C GLU A 224 -22.40 -0.80 -11.52
N VAL A 225 -22.35 -1.33 -10.31
CA VAL A 225 -21.15 -1.98 -9.75
C VAL A 225 -21.51 -3.29 -9.07
N THR A 226 -20.66 -4.31 -9.19
CA THR A 226 -20.83 -5.57 -8.43
C THR A 226 -20.17 -5.50 -7.05
N SER A 227 -19.13 -4.68 -6.89
CA SER A 227 -18.41 -4.47 -5.64
C SER A 227 -18.07 -2.99 -5.42
N GLY A 228 -18.03 -2.54 -4.17
CA GLY A 228 -17.71 -1.16 -3.82
C GLY A 228 -18.74 -0.13 -4.33
N ASN A 229 -18.30 1.11 -4.51
CA ASN A 229 -19.15 2.22 -4.92
C ASN A 229 -18.46 3.09 -5.97
N ALA A 230 -19.19 3.51 -6.99
CA ALA A 230 -18.70 4.41 -8.02
C ALA A 230 -19.53 5.70 -8.08
N LYS A 231 -18.85 6.83 -8.28
CA LYS A 231 -19.47 8.15 -8.51
C LYS A 231 -18.50 9.05 -9.25
N TYR A 232 -19.02 10.09 -9.91
CA TYR A 232 -18.15 11.14 -10.42
C TYR A 232 -17.54 11.97 -9.29
N GLU A 233 -16.25 12.27 -9.38
CA GLU A 233 -15.57 13.18 -8.47
C GLU A 233 -14.85 14.29 -9.23
N HIS A 234 -15.26 15.52 -8.95
CA HIS A 234 -14.75 16.67 -9.67
C HIS A 234 -13.24 16.90 -9.47
N GLN A 235 -12.75 16.68 -8.25
CA GLN A 235 -11.32 16.76 -7.91
C GLN A 235 -10.42 15.87 -8.78
N HIS A 236 -10.96 14.77 -9.31
CA HIS A 236 -10.23 13.83 -10.16
C HIS A 236 -10.63 13.91 -11.63
N ARG A 237 -11.62 14.75 -11.98
CA ARG A 237 -12.25 14.82 -13.32
C ARG A 237 -12.58 13.42 -13.90
N ALA A 238 -13.02 12.52 -13.02
CA ALA A 238 -13.17 11.10 -13.34
C ALA A 238 -14.38 10.49 -12.64
N ILE A 239 -14.89 9.40 -13.20
CA ILE A 239 -15.71 8.44 -12.44
C ILE A 239 -14.74 7.67 -11.55
N VAL A 240 -14.95 7.76 -10.25
CA VAL A 240 -14.11 7.11 -9.25
C VAL A 240 -14.89 5.94 -8.68
N TRP A 241 -14.37 4.75 -8.93
CA TRP A 241 -14.83 3.51 -8.34
C TRP A 241 -13.92 3.20 -7.14
N ARG A 242 -14.49 3.13 -5.94
CA ARG A 242 -13.78 2.77 -4.71
C ARG A 242 -14.27 1.44 -4.16
N MET A 243 -13.33 0.66 -3.67
CA MET A 243 -13.57 -0.62 -3.04
C MET A 243 -12.69 -0.68 -1.79
N SER A 244 -13.31 -0.70 -0.60
CA SER A 244 -12.56 -0.85 0.65
C SER A 244 -11.78 -2.16 0.69
N ARG A 245 -12.31 -3.20 0.03
CA ARG A 245 -11.71 -4.53 -0.05
C ARG A 245 -12.06 -5.23 -1.35
N LEU A 246 -11.07 -5.61 -2.13
CA LEU A 246 -11.20 -6.36 -3.38
C LEU A 246 -10.67 -7.79 -3.25
N PRO A 247 -11.49 -8.78 -3.64
CA PRO A 247 -12.95 -8.84 -3.45
C PRO A 247 -13.34 -10.10 -2.65
N LYS A 248 -14.64 -10.32 -2.36
CA LYS A 248 -15.10 -11.51 -1.60
C LYS A 248 -14.85 -12.85 -2.33
N GLU A 249 -14.74 -12.84 -3.67
CA GLU A 249 -14.63 -14.04 -4.52
C GLU A 249 -13.48 -13.97 -5.57
N GLY A 250 -12.56 -13.01 -5.47
CA GLY A 250 -11.45 -12.82 -6.42
C GLY A 250 -11.72 -11.95 -7.66
N GLN A 251 -12.97 -11.55 -7.95
CA GLN A 251 -13.35 -10.67 -9.07
C GLN A 251 -14.27 -9.50 -8.67
N GLY A 252 -14.19 -8.38 -9.39
CA GLY A 252 -15.11 -7.24 -9.31
C GLY A 252 -15.37 -6.62 -10.69
N GLU A 253 -16.56 -6.09 -10.92
CA GLU A 253 -17.01 -5.51 -12.21
C GLU A 253 -17.72 -4.18 -11.96
N CYS A 254 -17.44 -3.18 -12.80
CA CYS A 254 -18.12 -1.90 -12.89
C CYS A 254 -18.58 -1.67 -14.33
N ARG A 255 -19.85 -1.32 -14.50
CA ARG A 255 -20.47 -1.07 -15.79
C ARG A 255 -21.16 0.29 -15.78
N TRP A 256 -20.98 1.05 -16.85
CA TRP A 256 -21.67 2.30 -17.11
C TRP A 256 -22.33 2.25 -18.48
N LEU A 257 -23.56 2.74 -18.55
CA LEU A 257 -24.41 2.68 -19.74
C LEU A 257 -25.01 4.06 -20.00
N ARG A 258 -24.87 4.56 -21.23
CA ARG A 258 -25.51 5.80 -21.68
C ARG A 258 -26.16 5.62 -23.04
N HIS A 259 -27.36 6.17 -23.16
CA HIS A 259 -27.98 6.53 -24.42
C HIS A 259 -27.77 8.03 -24.68
N LEU A 260 -26.99 8.37 -25.70
CA LEU A 260 -27.01 9.66 -26.40
C LEU A 260 -28.39 9.76 -27.07
N LYS A 261 -29.13 10.83 -26.82
CA LYS A 261 -30.30 11.13 -27.66
C LYS A 261 -29.76 11.80 -28.93
N GLU A 262 -30.28 11.41 -30.09
CA GLU A 262 -30.12 12.20 -31.32
C GLU A 262 -30.94 13.49 -31.14
N ASN A 263 -30.34 14.63 -31.50
CA ASN A 263 -31.05 15.89 -31.64
C ASN A 263 -31.86 15.90 -32.93
#